data_AF-A0A328DU19-F1
#
_entry.id   AF-A0A328DU19-F1
#
_cell.length_a   1.000
_cell.length_b   1.000
_cell.length_c   1.000
_cell.angle_alpha   90.00
_cell.angle_beta   90.00
_cell.angle_gamma   90.00
#
_symmetry.space_group_name_H-M   'P 1'
#
loop_
_entity.id
_entity.type
_entity.pdbx_description
1 polymer ?
#
loop_
_entity_poly.entity_id
_entity_poly.type
_entity_poly.pdbx_seq_one_letter_code
_entity_poly.pdbx_strand_id
1 'polypeptide(L)'
;MATSKSPSASEKEQFYVMAEREMEYRVELFNKLTHTCFKKCVENKYKESELNMGENSCIDRCVSKYWQVNSLVGGLLGGGRPM
;
A
#
# COMPACT_ATOMS: atom_id res chain seq x y z
N MET A 1 34.80 18.33 9.19
CA MET A 1 34.34 17.82 10.50
C MET A 1 32.84 17.76 10.46
N ALA A 2 32.26 16.55 10.46
CA ALA A 2 30.81 16.37 10.56
C ALA A 2 30.38 16.79 11.97
N THR A 3 29.64 17.88 12.08
CA THR A 3 29.06 18.32 13.35
C THR A 3 27.94 17.36 13.72
N SER A 4 28.22 16.49 14.70
CA SER A 4 27.26 15.63 15.39
C SER A 4 26.30 16.48 16.22
N LYS A 5 25.36 17.17 15.58
CA LYS A 5 24.20 17.73 16.27
C LYS A 5 23.26 16.57 16.57
N SER A 6 23.28 16.07 17.81
CA SER A 6 22.30 15.10 18.27
C SER A 6 20.89 15.64 17.99
N PRO A 7 19.97 14.86 17.38
CA PRO A 7 18.63 15.34 17.12
C PRO A 7 17.97 15.73 18.45
N SER A 8 17.45 16.95 18.48
CA SER A 8 16.72 17.50 19.62
C SER A 8 15.53 16.59 19.96
N ALA A 9 15.09 16.59 21.22
CA ALA A 9 13.99 15.75 21.67
C ALA A 9 12.72 15.92 20.80
N SER A 10 12.46 17.14 20.31
CA SER A 10 11.38 17.47 19.38
C SER A 10 11.53 16.84 18.00
N GLU A 11 12.76 16.72 17.46
CA GLU A 11 13.00 16.09 16.15
C GLU A 11 12.83 14.56 16.22
N LYS A 12 13.19 13.95 17.36
CA LYS A 12 12.95 12.52 17.59
C LYS A 12 11.45 12.21 17.66
N GLU A 13 10.69 13.04 18.36
CA GLU A 13 9.24 12.85 18.49
C GLU A 13 8.52 13.01 17.14
N GLN A 14 8.92 14.00 16.33
CA GLN A 14 8.39 14.14 14.96
C GLN A 14 8.73 12.94 14.07
N PHE A 15 9.94 12.38 14.19
CA PHE A 15 10.31 11.17 13.45
C PHE A 15 9.41 9.97 13.80
N TYR A 16 9.13 9.76 15.10
CA TYR A 16 8.23 8.69 15.53
C TYR A 16 6.81 8.88 15.02
N VAL A 17 6.27 10.11 15.07
CA VAL A 17 4.93 10.41 14.55
C VAL A 17 4.84 10.16 13.05
N MET A 18 5.88 10.47 12.28
CA MET A 18 5.91 10.20 10.85
C MET A 18 6.01 8.70 10.54
N ALA A 19 6.82 7.96 11.30
CA ALA A 19 6.95 6.51 11.15
C ALA A 19 5.64 5.77 11.51
N GLU A 20 4.93 6.21 12.55
CA GLU A 20 3.64 5.67 12.94
C GLU A 20 2.59 5.85 11.84
N ARG A 21 2.50 7.07 11.28
CA ARG A 21 1.60 7.37 10.15
C ARG A 21 1.92 6.54 8.90
N GLU A 22 3.20 6.33 8.61
CA GLU A 22 3.59 5.49 7.47
C GLU A 22 3.13 4.04 7.67
N MET A 23 3.25 3.52 8.90
CA MET A 23 2.80 2.17 9.23
C MET A 23 1.28 2.06 9.13
N GLU A 24 0.52 3.02 9.66
CA GLU A 24 -0.95 3.07 9.54
C GLU A 24 -1.40 3.08 8.08
N TYR A 25 -0.77 3.92 7.26
CA TYR A 25 -1.05 4.00 5.83
C TYR A 25 -0.80 2.67 5.11
N ARG A 26 0.30 1.96 5.44
CA ARG A 26 0.61 0.65 4.85
C ARG A 26 -0.46 -0.40 5.19
N VAL A 27 -0.97 -0.38 6.43
CA VAL A 27 -2.05 -1.27 6.86
C VAL A 27 -3.35 -0.96 6.12
N GLU A 28 -3.73 0.32 6.03
CA GLU A 28 -4.93 0.73 5.32
C GLU A 28 -4.86 0.34 3.83
N LEU A 29 -3.70 0.57 3.20
CA LEU A 29 -3.45 0.21 1.81
C LEU A 29 -3.60 -1.30 1.57
N PHE A 30 -3.02 -2.12 2.45
CA PHE A 30 -3.12 -3.58 2.35
C PHE A 30 -4.57 -4.07 2.48
N ASN A 31 -5.34 -3.51 3.43
CA ASN A 31 -6.75 -3.85 3.60
C ASN A 31 -7.57 -3.48 2.35
N LYS A 32 -7.39 -2.27 1.82
CA LYS A 32 -8.08 -1.82 0.60
C LYS A 32 -7.70 -2.66 -0.63
N LEU A 33 -6.42 -2.99 -0.80
CA LEU A 33 -5.91 -3.88 -1.85
C LEU A 33 -6.62 -5.24 -1.79
N THR A 34 -6.61 -5.86 -0.62
CA THR A 34 -7.17 -7.20 -0.39
C THR A 34 -8.66 -7.24 -0.70
N HIS A 35 -9.44 -6.30 -0.12
CA HIS A 35 -10.88 -6.22 -0.40
C HIS A 35 -11.19 -5.94 -1.87
N THR A 36 -10.41 -5.08 -2.52
CA THR A 36 -10.61 -4.74 -3.94
C THR A 36 -10.35 -5.94 -4.84
N CYS A 37 -9.24 -6.65 -4.65
CA CYS A 37 -8.89 -7.79 -5.48
C CYS A 37 -9.78 -9.00 -5.21
N PHE A 38 -10.17 -9.24 -3.96
CA PHE A 38 -11.15 -10.26 -3.62
C PHE A 38 -12.47 -10.01 -4.36
N LYS A 39 -13.03 -8.79 -4.27
CA LYS A 39 -14.28 -8.42 -4.95
C LYS A 39 -14.20 -8.50 -6.47
N LYS A 40 -13.03 -8.27 -7.06
CA LYS A 40 -12.83 -8.27 -8.52
C LYS A 40 -12.55 -9.64 -9.11
N CYS A 41 -11.91 -10.52 -8.35
CA CYS A 41 -11.34 -11.77 -8.87
C CYS A 41 -12.01 -13.03 -8.33
N VAL A 42 -12.70 -12.98 -7.19
CA VAL A 42 -13.37 -14.14 -6.58
C VAL A 42 -14.87 -14.05 -6.84
N GLU A 43 -15.47 -15.09 -7.42
CA GLU A 43 -16.90 -15.13 -7.70
C GLU A 43 -17.73 -15.38 -6.42
N ASN A 44 -18.84 -14.66 -6.26
CA ASN A 44 -19.75 -14.81 -5.10
C ASN A 44 -20.45 -16.18 -5.02
N LYS A 45 -20.37 -17.00 -6.07
CA LYS A 45 -21.02 -18.31 -6.11
C LYS A 45 -20.18 -19.43 -5.49
N TYR A 46 -18.99 -19.11 -4.96
CA TYR A 46 -18.08 -19.99 -4.18
C TYR A 46 -18.30 -21.48 -4.47
N LYS A 47 -17.90 -21.90 -5.68
CA LYS A 47 -18.09 -23.29 -6.12
C LYS A 47 -17.15 -24.25 -5.40
N GLU A 48 -15.94 -23.78 -5.10
CA GLU A 48 -14.84 -24.54 -4.48
C GLU A 48 -14.18 -23.67 -3.40
N SER A 49 -13.57 -24.31 -2.40
CA SER A 49 -12.90 -23.61 -1.29
C SER A 49 -11.50 -23.09 -1.65
N GLU A 50 -10.92 -23.61 -2.74
CA GLU A 50 -9.61 -23.23 -3.23
C GLU A 50 -9.74 -22.26 -4.41
N LEU A 51 -8.72 -21.41 -4.57
CA LEU A 51 -8.66 -20.48 -5.69
C LEU A 51 -8.34 -21.24 -6.98
N ASN A 52 -9.22 -21.13 -7.98
CA ASN A 52 -8.93 -21.70 -9.28
C ASN A 52 -7.78 -20.93 -9.97
N MET A 53 -7.08 -21.57 -10.90
CA MET A 53 -5.98 -20.95 -11.68
C MET A 53 -6.35 -19.58 -12.30
N GLY A 54 -7.62 -19.40 -12.70
CA GLY A 54 -8.14 -18.14 -13.22
C GLY A 54 -8.22 -17.04 -12.15
N GLU A 55 -8.65 -17.38 -10.94
CA GLU A 55 -8.73 -16.44 -9.81
C GLU A 55 -7.33 -16.05 -9.35
N ASN A 56 -6.41 -17.02 -9.26
CA ASN A 56 -5.02 -16.75 -8.88
C ASN A 56 -4.34 -15.81 -9.88
N SER A 57 -4.46 -16.08 -11.19
CA SER A 57 -3.94 -15.19 -12.23
C SER A 57 -4.61 -13.81 -12.24
N CYS A 58 -5.91 -13.74 -11.92
CA CYS A 58 -6.61 -12.47 -11.78
C CYS A 58 -6.06 -11.66 -10.60
N ILE A 59 -5.83 -12.28 -9.45
CA ILE A 59 -5.31 -11.62 -8.24
C ILE A 59 -3.94 -11.01 -8.52
N ASP A 60 -3.01 -11.73 -9.15
CA ASP A 60 -1.69 -11.20 -9.53
C ASP A 60 -1.80 -9.94 -10.40
N ARG A 61 -2.67 -10.00 -11.43
CA ARG A 61 -2.94 -8.86 -12.32
C ARG A 61 -3.62 -7.71 -11.58
N CYS A 62 -4.53 -8.01 -10.65
CA CYS A 62 -5.24 -7.02 -9.86
C CYS A 62 -4.27 -6.24 -8.97
N VAL A 63 -3.40 -6.94 -8.24
CA VAL A 63 -2.39 -6.32 -7.37
C VAL A 63 -1.45 -5.44 -8.19
N SER A 64 -0.94 -5.94 -9.32
CA SER A 64 -0.09 -5.16 -10.23
C SER A 64 -0.76 -3.86 -10.71
N LYS A 65 -2.02 -3.94 -11.16
CA LYS A 65 -2.80 -2.77 -11.59
C LYS A 65 -3.08 -1.80 -10.44
N TYR A 66 -3.40 -2.32 -9.25
CA TYR A 66 -3.69 -1.50 -8.08
C TYR A 66 -2.47 -0.66 -7.69
N TRP A 67 -1.28 -1.25 -7.66
CA TRP A 67 -0.04 -0.53 -7.39
C TRP A 67 0.29 0.53 -8.45
N GLN A 68 0.10 0.22 -9.73
CA GLN A 68 0.28 1.21 -10.80
C GLN A 68 -0.64 2.41 -10.62
N VAL A 69 -1.94 2.18 -10.35
CA VAL A 69 -2.90 3.26 -10.12
C VAL A 69 -2.57 4.02 -8.84
N ASN A 70 -2.20 3.34 -7.76
CA ASN A 70 -1.83 3.97 -6.50
C ASN A 70 -0.61 4.89 -6.66
N SER A 71 0.42 4.44 -7.39
CA SER A 71 1.62 5.23 -7.70
C SER A 71 1.27 6.44 -8.58
N LEU A 72 0.45 6.25 -9.62
CA LEU A 72 0.01 7.34 -10.49
C LEU A 72 -0.77 8.41 -9.73
N VAL A 73 -1.77 8.00 -8.94
CA VAL A 73 -2.59 8.91 -8.13
C VAL A 73 -1.73 9.59 -7.06
N GLY A 74 -0.84 8.84 -6.41
CA GLY A 74 0.13 9.40 -5.46
C GLY A 74 1.03 10.45 -6.10
N GLY A 75 1.50 10.22 -7.33
CA GLY A 75 2.28 11.17 -8.10
C GLY A 75 1.50 12.43 -8.46
N LEU A 76 0.23 12.30 -8.86
CA LEU A 76 -0.64 13.44 -9.18
C LEU A 76 -0.93 14.31 -7.94
N LEU A 77 -1.25 13.68 -6.81
CA LEU A 77 -1.54 14.38 -5.55
C LEU A 77 -0.26 14.95 -4.89
N GLY A 78 0.88 14.29 -5.10
CA GLY A 78 2.19 14.67 -4.56
C GLY A 78 3.00 15.66 -5.40
N GLY A 79 2.47 16.16 -6.52
CA GLY A 79 3.13 17.17 -7.36
C GLY A 79 4.17 16.63 -8.35
N GLY A 80 4.00 15.40 -8.85
CA GLY A 80 4.81 14.82 -9.93
C GLY A 80 6.09 14.10 -9.50
N ARG A 81 6.27 13.83 -8.20
CA ARG A 81 7.41 13.03 -7.72
C ARG A 81 7.04 11.54 -7.76
N PRO A 82 7.76 10.69 -8.53
CA PRO A 82 7.55 9.25 -8.45
C PRO A 82 7.95 8.76 -7.06
N MET A 83 7.10 7.91 -6.47
CA MET A 83 7.47 7.03 -5.36
C MET A 83 8.40 5.93 -5.87
#